data_AF-A0A9D0Z4P9-F1
#
_entry.id   AF-A0A9D0Z4P9-F1
#
_cell.length_a   1.000
_cell.length_b   1.000
_cell.length_c   1.000
_cell.angle_alpha   90.00
_cell.angle_beta   90.00
_cell.angle_gamma   90.00
#
_symmetry.space_group_name_H-M   'P 1'
#
loop_
_entity.id
_entity.type
_entity.pdbx_description
1 polymer ?
#
loop_
_entity_poly.entity_id
_entity_poly.type
_entity_poly.pdbx_seq_one_letter_code
_entity_poly.pdbx_strand_id
1 'polypeptide(L)'
;MKRLFLFLLAAALLSVSGLLPFERRDAAALEPLEALVVSVDGNQVIVDGGACRGLGVSFDEAMEDLGRSGQGDVFFGTVSQVILAEPAVRLLPQIVKSPSLRPAAALSAAAEPPDPEDAAAYLAAHDPGLTIGAVRTALVRGTPIRLPRLVETEGGLRLDGAVNG
;
A
#
# COMPACT_ATOMS: atom_id res chain seq x y z
N MET A 1 -32.13 -4.47 46.13
CA MET A 1 -30.79 -3.82 46.11
C MET A 1 -29.62 -4.81 46.21
N LYS A 2 -29.68 -5.87 47.03
CA LYS A 2 -28.60 -6.89 47.18
C LYS A 2 -28.26 -7.69 45.90
N ARG A 3 -29.25 -7.98 45.05
CA ARG A 3 -29.07 -8.73 43.78
C ARG A 3 -28.38 -7.90 42.70
N LEU A 4 -28.62 -6.59 42.65
CA LEU A 4 -27.96 -5.68 41.70
C LEU A 4 -26.46 -5.53 42.01
N PHE A 5 -26.12 -5.52 43.31
CA PHE A 5 -24.74 -5.48 43.77
C PHE A 5 -23.97 -6.76 43.40
N LEU A 6 -24.64 -7.91 43.46
CA LEU A 6 -24.09 -9.20 43.01
C LEU A 6 -23.81 -9.22 41.51
N PHE A 7 -24.68 -8.64 40.68
CA PHE A 7 -24.45 -8.52 39.23
C PHE A 7 -23.27 -7.59 38.90
N LEU A 8 -23.16 -6.45 39.60
CA LEU A 8 -22.02 -5.54 39.42
C LEU A 8 -20.69 -6.17 39.88
N LEU A 9 -20.71 -6.93 40.98
CA LEU A 9 -19.52 -7.63 41.46
C LEU A 9 -19.11 -8.76 40.50
N ALA A 10 -20.07 -9.50 39.95
CA ALA A 10 -19.80 -10.54 38.95
C ALA A 10 -19.24 -9.95 37.64
N ALA A 11 -19.77 -8.81 37.17
CA ALA A 11 -19.26 -8.12 35.99
C ALA A 11 -17.85 -7.57 36.19
N ALA A 12 -17.55 -7.04 37.38
CA ALA A 12 -16.20 -6.58 37.74
C ALA A 12 -15.19 -7.74 37.81
N LEU A 13 -15.57 -8.89 38.38
CA LEU A 13 -14.72 -10.08 38.39
C LEU A 13 -14.47 -10.64 36.98
N LEU A 14 -15.47 -10.59 36.08
CA LEU A 14 -15.32 -11.02 34.68
C LEU A 14 -14.39 -10.09 33.87
N SER A 15 -14.32 -8.81 34.26
CA SER A 15 -13.44 -7.83 33.62
C SER A 15 -11.98 -8.04 34.00
N VAL A 16 -11.70 -8.57 35.20
CA VAL A 16 -10.35 -8.87 35.69
C VAL A 16 -9.84 -10.23 35.23
N SER A 17 -10.73 -11.18 34.91
CA SER A 17 -10.33 -12.54 34.49
C SER A 17 -9.79 -12.65 33.06
N GLY A 18 -9.65 -11.54 32.32
CA GLY A 18 -9.09 -11.54 30.97
C GLY A 18 -9.92 -12.32 29.94
N LEU A 19 -11.20 -12.61 30.27
CA LEU A 19 -12.13 -13.39 29.45
C LEU A 19 -12.94 -12.55 28.47
N LEU A 20 -12.58 -11.28 28.29
CA LEU A 20 -13.02 -10.52 27.13
C LEU A 20 -12.17 -11.01 25.95
N PRO A 21 -12.77 -11.47 24.84
CA PRO A 21 -12.04 -11.71 23.61
C PRO A 21 -11.70 -10.34 23.03
N PHE A 22 -10.83 -9.60 23.71
CA PHE A 22 -9.96 -8.71 23.00
C PHE A 22 -9.14 -9.67 22.14
N GLU A 23 -9.56 -9.83 20.89
CA GLU A 23 -8.67 -10.19 19.80
C GLU A 23 -7.45 -9.25 19.95
N ARG A 24 -6.47 -9.66 20.75
CA ARG A 24 -5.10 -9.22 20.59
C ARG A 24 -4.68 -9.89 19.28
N ARG A 25 -5.13 -9.30 18.16
CA ARG A 25 -4.58 -9.62 16.86
C ARG A 25 -3.11 -9.29 16.95
N ASP A 26 -2.33 -10.34 16.78
CA ASP A 26 -0.89 -10.27 16.86
C ASP A 26 -0.42 -9.35 15.73
N ALA A 27 0.05 -8.15 16.09
CA ALA A 27 0.62 -7.21 15.11
C ALA A 27 1.88 -7.79 14.43
N ALA A 28 2.41 -8.90 14.94
CA ALA A 28 3.54 -9.62 14.35
C ALA A 28 3.17 -10.52 13.15
N ALA A 29 1.89 -10.71 12.83
CA ALA A 29 1.44 -11.47 11.66
C ALA A 29 1.13 -10.60 10.43
N LEU A 30 1.42 -9.30 10.50
CA LEU A 30 1.28 -8.38 9.37
C LEU A 30 2.59 -8.38 8.59
N GLU A 31 2.61 -9.02 7.43
CA GLU A 31 3.70 -8.84 6.49
C GLU A 31 3.69 -7.37 6.02
N PRO A 32 4.72 -6.58 6.32
CA PRO A 32 4.76 -5.19 5.93
C PRO A 32 4.81 -5.12 4.41
N LEU A 33 3.76 -4.56 3.83
CA LEU A 33 3.72 -4.30 2.41
C LEU A 33 4.55 -3.05 2.12
N GLU A 34 5.78 -3.24 1.66
CA GLU A 34 6.74 -2.14 1.45
C GLU A 34 6.57 -1.50 0.06
N ALA A 35 6.32 -2.31 -0.96
CA ALA A 35 6.07 -1.88 -2.33
C ALA A 35 4.73 -2.38 -2.87
N LEU A 36 4.10 -1.54 -3.71
CA LEU A 36 2.91 -1.87 -4.48
C LEU A 36 3.21 -1.67 -5.97
N VAL A 37 3.05 -2.73 -6.75
CA VAL A 37 3.17 -2.68 -8.21
C VAL A 37 1.77 -2.68 -8.81
N VAL A 38 1.43 -1.62 -9.54
CA VAL A 38 0.14 -1.51 -10.23
C VAL A 38 0.38 -1.74 -11.71
N SER A 39 -0.32 -2.73 -12.27
CA SER A 39 -0.32 -3.02 -13.70
C SER A 39 -1.73 -3.10 -14.25
N VAL A 40 -1.84 -3.04 -15.58
CA VAL A 40 -3.12 -3.22 -16.27
C VAL A 40 -2.91 -4.22 -17.39
N ASP A 41 -3.72 -5.28 -17.35
CA ASP A 41 -3.88 -6.22 -18.45
C ASP A 41 -5.29 -6.10 -19.04
N GLY A 42 -5.39 -5.58 -20.26
CA GLY A 42 -6.66 -5.28 -20.92
C GLY A 42 -7.55 -4.33 -20.08
N ASN A 43 -8.66 -4.86 -19.56
CA ASN A 43 -9.62 -4.14 -18.73
C ASN A 43 -9.51 -4.48 -17.23
N GLN A 44 -8.48 -5.23 -16.83
CA GLN A 44 -8.23 -5.62 -15.45
C GLN A 44 -7.06 -4.80 -14.89
N VAL A 45 -7.31 -4.17 -13.74
CA VAL A 45 -6.28 -3.58 -12.89
C VAL A 45 -5.77 -4.67 -11.96
N ILE A 46 -4.46 -4.81 -11.91
CA ILE A 46 -3.76 -5.76 -11.07
C ILE A 46 -2.92 -4.95 -10.10
N VAL A 47 -3.07 -5.22 -8.81
CA VAL A 47 -2.23 -4.66 -7.76
C VAL A 47 -1.48 -5.81 -7.11
N ASP A 48 -0.16 -5.77 -7.22
CA ASP A 48 0.73 -6.79 -6.70
C ASP A 48 1.55 -6.23 -5.54
N GLY A 49 1.48 -6.93 -4.41
CA GLY A 49 2.22 -6.65 -3.20
C GLY A 49 3.26 -7.73 -2.85
N GLY A 50 3.57 -8.63 -3.78
CA GLY A 50 4.46 -9.77 -3.57
C GLY A 50 3.69 -10.94 -2.96
N ALA A 51 3.51 -10.92 -1.64
CA ALA A 51 2.80 -11.98 -0.92
C ALA A 51 1.27 -11.96 -1.11
N CYS A 52 0.72 -10.82 -1.53
CA CYS A 52 -0.70 -10.66 -1.82
C CYS A 52 -0.89 -10.00 -3.18
N ARG A 53 -1.95 -10.39 -3.87
CA ARG A 53 -2.30 -9.87 -5.19
C ARG A 53 -3.80 -9.61 -5.26
N GLY A 54 -4.19 -8.50 -5.86
CA GLY A 54 -5.58 -8.09 -6.00
C GLY A 54 -5.91 -7.74 -7.45
N LEU A 55 -7.13 -8.07 -7.85
CA LEU A 55 -7.65 -7.90 -9.19
C LEU A 55 -8.95 -7.09 -9.15
N GLY A 56 -9.16 -6.20 -10.12
CA GLY A 56 -10.40 -5.43 -10.21
C GLY A 56 -10.56 -4.78 -11.58
N VAL A 57 -11.75 -4.26 -11.89
CA VAL A 57 -11.92 -3.41 -13.09
C VAL A 57 -11.48 -1.97 -12.84
N SER A 58 -11.31 -1.60 -11.57
CA SER A 58 -10.77 -0.31 -11.12
C SER A 58 -9.66 -0.51 -10.09
N PHE A 59 -8.89 0.56 -9.83
CA PHE A 59 -7.86 0.53 -8.80
C PHE A 59 -8.44 0.26 -7.40
N ASP A 60 -9.59 0.86 -7.08
CA ASP A 60 -10.23 0.70 -5.77
C ASP A 60 -10.72 -0.74 -5.55
N GLU A 61 -11.31 -1.36 -6.58
CA GLU A 61 -11.69 -2.78 -6.53
C GLU A 61 -10.47 -3.69 -6.38
N ALA A 62 -9.40 -3.43 -7.13
CA ALA A 62 -8.18 -4.23 -7.04
C ALA A 62 -7.52 -4.11 -5.65
N MET A 63 -7.57 -2.93 -5.02
CA MET A 63 -7.10 -2.72 -3.64
C MET A 63 -8.00 -3.43 -2.61
N GLU A 64 -9.31 -3.46 -2.84
CA GLU A 64 -10.24 -4.17 -1.96
C GLU A 64 -10.02 -5.69 -2.05
N ASP A 65 -9.85 -6.21 -3.26
CA ASP A 65 -9.52 -7.62 -3.50
C ASP A 65 -8.15 -7.99 -2.90
N LEU A 66 -7.15 -7.12 -3.04
CA LEU A 66 -5.84 -7.27 -2.40
C LEU A 66 -5.95 -7.35 -0.87
N GLY A 67 -6.81 -6.52 -0.28
CA GLY A 67 -7.08 -6.55 1.16
C GLY A 67 -7.76 -7.84 1.63
N ARG A 68 -8.47 -8.55 0.73
CA ARG A 68 -9.08 -9.86 1.01
C ARG A 68 -8.14 -11.03 0.75
N SER A 69 -7.17 -10.87 -0.15
CA SER A 69 -6.26 -11.96 -0.56
C SER A 69 -5.10 -12.19 0.40
N GLY A 70 -4.76 -11.21 1.24
CA GLY A 70 -3.80 -11.40 2.32
C GLY A 70 -4.27 -12.39 3.39
N GLN A 71 -3.34 -13.12 4.01
CA GLN A 71 -3.64 -14.05 5.12
C GLN A 71 -4.03 -13.33 6.43
N GLY A 72 -4.20 -12.00 6.41
CA GLY A 72 -4.58 -11.12 7.52
C GLY A 72 -5.00 -9.72 7.04
N ASP A 73 -5.24 -8.79 7.98
CA ASP A 73 -5.60 -7.39 7.67
C ASP A 73 -4.44 -6.66 6.97
N VAL A 74 -4.39 -6.64 5.63
CA VAL A 74 -3.33 -5.96 4.87
C VAL A 74 -3.27 -4.48 5.25
N PHE A 75 -2.19 -4.09 5.93
CA PHE A 75 -2.01 -2.71 6.37
C PHE A 75 -1.30 -1.89 5.29
N PHE A 76 -2.08 -1.29 4.39
CA PHE A 76 -1.56 -0.40 3.34
C PHE A 76 -0.80 0.84 3.88
N GLY A 77 -0.91 1.13 5.17
CA GLY A 77 -0.18 2.19 5.84
C GLY A 77 1.32 1.94 6.02
N THR A 78 1.85 0.78 5.64
CA THR A 78 3.31 0.54 5.54
C THR A 78 3.86 0.76 4.14
N VAL A 79 2.99 0.91 3.13
CA VAL A 79 3.43 1.08 1.74
C VAL A 79 4.27 2.32 1.63
N SER A 80 5.54 2.09 1.28
CA SER A 80 6.55 3.14 1.14
C SER A 80 6.79 3.46 -0.33
N GLN A 81 6.54 2.49 -1.22
CA GLN A 81 6.79 2.62 -2.66
C GLN A 81 5.56 2.20 -3.47
N VAL A 82 5.19 2.99 -4.47
CA VAL A 82 4.14 2.66 -5.44
C VAL A 82 4.74 2.77 -6.84
N ILE A 83 4.72 1.66 -7.57
CA ILE A 83 5.31 1.53 -8.90
C ILE A 83 4.20 1.32 -9.91
N LEU A 84 4.14 2.16 -10.93
CA LEU A 84 3.13 2.08 -11.99
C LEU A 84 3.75 1.49 -13.25
N ALA A 85 3.34 0.29 -13.64
CA ALA A 85 3.66 -0.21 -14.98
C ALA A 85 3.09 0.76 -16.04
N GLU A 86 3.72 0.86 -17.20
CA GLU A 86 3.45 1.93 -18.18
C GLU A 86 1.96 2.05 -18.57
N PRO A 87 1.21 0.95 -18.80
CA PRO A 87 -0.24 1.04 -19.01
C PRO A 87 -1.00 1.64 -17.82
N ALA A 88 -0.56 1.37 -16.58
CA ALA A 88 -1.20 1.81 -15.34
C ALA A 88 -0.94 3.29 -15.01
N VAL A 89 0.02 3.96 -15.66
CA VAL A 89 0.31 5.39 -15.44
C VAL A 89 -0.95 6.26 -15.68
N ARG A 90 -1.87 5.85 -16.56
CA ARG A 90 -3.16 6.54 -16.76
C ARG A 90 -4.05 6.58 -15.52
N LEU A 91 -3.88 5.63 -14.59
CA LEU A 91 -4.62 5.54 -13.34
C LEU A 91 -4.05 6.46 -12.26
N LEU A 92 -2.94 7.16 -12.54
CA LEU A 92 -2.27 8.05 -11.61
C LEU A 92 -3.23 9.00 -10.86
N PRO A 93 -4.19 9.68 -11.52
CA PRO A 93 -5.11 10.58 -10.81
C PRO A 93 -6.03 9.89 -9.82
N GLN A 94 -6.32 8.60 -10.01
CA GLN A 94 -7.14 7.78 -9.10
C GLN A 94 -6.29 7.31 -7.91
N ILE A 95 -5.12 6.74 -8.20
CA ILE A 95 -4.16 6.23 -7.20
C ILE A 95 -3.79 7.33 -6.21
N VAL A 96 -3.39 8.51 -6.72
CA VAL A 96 -3.02 9.62 -5.84
C VAL A 96 -4.20 10.22 -5.12
N LYS A 97 -5.46 9.89 -5.41
CA LYS A 97 -6.60 10.32 -4.57
C LYS A 97 -7.00 9.29 -3.52
N SER A 98 -6.45 8.07 -3.61
CA SER A 98 -6.78 6.99 -2.68
C SER A 98 -6.41 7.39 -1.24
N PRO A 99 -7.35 7.27 -0.28
CA PRO A 99 -7.07 7.53 1.13
C PRO A 99 -6.22 6.43 1.77
N SER A 100 -6.17 5.24 1.16
CA SER A 100 -5.43 4.07 1.67
C SER A 100 -3.93 4.24 1.57
N LEU A 101 -3.45 5.08 0.63
CA LEU A 101 -2.03 5.32 0.41
C LEU A 101 -1.55 6.54 1.19
N ARG A 102 -0.38 6.40 1.81
CA ARG A 102 0.24 7.50 2.55
C ARG A 102 0.70 8.61 1.60
N PRO A 103 0.55 9.89 1.97
CA PRO A 103 1.10 10.99 1.19
C PRO A 103 2.63 10.94 1.01
N ALA A 104 3.34 10.31 1.95
CA ALA A 104 4.80 10.18 1.92
C ALA A 104 5.29 9.01 1.07
N ALA A 105 4.41 8.12 0.59
CA ALA A 105 4.83 7.02 -0.27
C ALA A 105 5.43 7.59 -1.56
N ALA A 106 6.59 7.07 -1.93
CA ALA A 106 7.29 7.44 -3.16
C ALA A 106 6.62 6.75 -4.36
N LEU A 107 6.69 7.43 -5.49
CA LEU A 107 5.98 7.06 -6.71
C LEU A 107 6.96 7.00 -7.88
N SER A 108 6.96 5.87 -8.57
CA SER A 108 7.75 5.63 -9.77
C SER A 108 6.92 4.95 -10.85
N ALA A 109 7.43 4.96 -12.08
CA ALA A 109 6.85 4.23 -13.21
C ALA A 109 7.84 3.17 -13.70
N ALA A 110 7.37 2.06 -14.23
CA ALA A 110 8.20 1.02 -14.85
C ALA A 110 7.62 0.67 -16.23
N ALA A 111 8.46 0.22 -17.16
CA ALA A 111 7.97 -0.23 -18.46
C ALA A 111 7.11 -1.50 -18.32
N GLU A 112 7.64 -2.47 -17.60
CA GLU A 112 7.00 -3.72 -17.22
C GLU A 112 6.82 -3.78 -15.70
N PRO A 113 5.84 -4.54 -15.18
CA PRO A 113 5.69 -4.71 -13.74
C PRO A 113 6.90 -5.46 -13.16
N PRO A 114 7.72 -4.81 -12.30
CA PRO A 114 8.82 -5.51 -11.64
C PRO A 114 8.28 -6.44 -10.55
N ASP A 115 9.14 -7.33 -10.07
CA ASP A 115 8.88 -8.04 -8.81
C ASP A 115 8.80 -7.02 -7.64
N PRO A 116 7.74 -7.07 -6.81
CA PRO A 116 7.58 -6.12 -5.71
C PRO A 116 8.69 -6.17 -4.65
N GLU A 117 9.25 -7.35 -4.35
CA GLU A 117 10.30 -7.51 -3.34
C GLU A 117 11.63 -6.95 -3.84
N ASP A 118 12.00 -7.27 -5.08
CA ASP A 118 13.21 -6.73 -5.72
C ASP A 118 13.15 -5.20 -5.85
N ALA A 119 11.99 -4.68 -6.23
CA ALA A 119 11.78 -3.24 -6.34
C ALA A 119 11.79 -2.55 -4.97
N ALA A 120 11.21 -3.16 -3.93
CA ALA A 120 11.27 -2.65 -2.56
C ALA A 120 12.73 -2.57 -2.07
N ALA A 121 13.51 -3.64 -2.26
CA ALA A 121 14.90 -3.71 -1.86
C ALA A 121 15.76 -2.63 -2.55
N TYR A 122 15.55 -2.42 -3.85
CA TYR A 122 16.27 -1.40 -4.60
C TYR A 122 15.89 0.02 -4.16
N LEU A 123 14.60 0.31 -4.03
CA LEU A 123 14.08 1.64 -3.70
C LEU A 123 14.28 2.02 -2.23
N ALA A 124 14.46 1.04 -1.33
CA ALA A 124 14.91 1.30 0.03
C ALA A 124 16.30 1.96 0.07
N ALA A 125 17.17 1.62 -0.89
CA ALA A 125 18.50 2.21 -1.03
C ALA A 125 18.53 3.45 -1.96
N HIS A 126 17.53 3.59 -2.84
CA HIS A 126 17.49 4.64 -3.88
C HIS A 126 16.12 5.33 -3.91
N ASP A 127 15.98 6.40 -3.12
CA ASP A 127 14.73 7.17 -3.04
C ASP A 127 14.39 7.85 -4.39
N PRO A 128 13.19 7.62 -4.96
CA PRO A 128 12.70 8.33 -6.13
C PRO A 128 12.56 9.84 -5.98
N GLY A 129 12.42 10.34 -4.75
CA GLY A 129 12.24 11.76 -4.42
C GLY A 129 10.86 12.34 -4.77
N LEU A 130 10.06 11.64 -5.58
CA LEU A 130 8.70 12.05 -5.93
C LEU A 130 7.66 11.30 -5.09
N THR A 131 6.94 12.01 -4.22
CA THR A 131 5.92 11.43 -3.33
C THR A 131 4.49 11.62 -3.85
N ILE A 132 3.57 10.77 -3.41
CA ILE A 132 2.13 10.92 -3.69
C ILE A 132 1.62 12.33 -3.30
N GLY A 133 2.04 12.86 -2.16
CA GLY A 133 1.67 14.21 -1.71
C GLY A 133 2.16 15.33 -2.64
N ALA A 134 3.39 15.21 -3.15
CA ALA A 134 3.92 16.14 -4.15
C ALA A 134 3.12 16.08 -5.45
N VAL A 135 2.80 14.87 -5.91
CA VAL A 135 2.00 14.64 -7.14
C VAL A 135 0.58 15.18 -6.97
N ARG A 136 -0.09 14.93 -5.83
CA ARG A 136 -1.40 15.52 -5.49
C ARG A 136 -1.35 17.05 -5.63
N THR A 137 -0.33 17.67 -5.05
CA THR A 137 -0.16 19.13 -5.07
C THR A 137 0.06 19.65 -6.49
N ALA A 138 0.91 18.99 -7.27
CA ALA A 138 1.17 19.36 -8.66
C ALA A 138 -0.07 19.23 -9.55
N LEU A 139 -0.87 18.18 -9.38
CA LEU A 139 -2.14 18.01 -10.10
C LEU A 139 -3.14 19.13 -9.79
N VAL A 140 -3.27 19.53 -8.52
CA VAL A 140 -4.15 20.66 -8.13
C VAL A 140 -3.68 21.98 -8.76
N ARG A 141 -2.36 22.17 -8.89
CA ARG A 141 -1.76 23.37 -9.49
C ARG A 141 -1.66 23.33 -11.01
N GLY A 142 -2.03 22.23 -11.66
CA GLY A 142 -1.81 22.02 -13.10
C GLY A 142 -0.33 22.03 -13.50
N THR A 143 0.57 21.72 -12.57
CA THR A 143 2.01 21.65 -12.84
C THR A 143 2.34 20.33 -13.55
N PRO A 144 3.15 20.33 -14.62
CA PRO A 144 3.55 19.09 -15.28
C PRO A 144 4.39 18.22 -14.35
N ILE A 145 4.13 16.92 -14.36
CA ILE A 145 4.76 15.93 -13.49
C ILE A 145 5.54 14.96 -14.36
N ARG A 146 6.79 14.67 -13.98
CA ARG A 146 7.56 13.57 -14.57
C ARG A 146 7.78 12.52 -13.50
N LEU A 147 7.29 11.31 -13.76
CA LEU A 147 7.51 10.17 -12.87
C LEU A 147 8.96 9.67 -13.05
N PRO A 148 9.70 9.46 -11.95
CA PRO A 148 10.93 8.68 -11.98
C PRO A 148 10.64 7.30 -12.59
N ARG A 149 11.51 6.83 -13.49
CA ARG A 149 11.34 5.55 -14.18
C ARG A 149 12.27 4.49 -13.61
N LEU A 150 11.72 3.37 -13.17
CA LEU A 150 12.46 2.16 -12.84
C LEU A 150 12.68 1.37 -14.13
N VAL A 151 13.94 1.05 -14.42
CA VAL A 151 14.37 0.34 -15.62
C VAL A 151 15.15 -0.89 -15.19
N GLU A 152 14.77 -2.05 -15.72
CA GLU A 152 15.53 -3.28 -15.54
C GLU A 152 16.67 -3.34 -16.57
N THR A 153 17.86 -3.66 -16.12
CA THR A 153 19.07 -3.77 -16.94
C THR A 153 19.79 -5.09 -16.64
N GLU A 154 20.77 -5.48 -17.45
CA GLU A 154 21.58 -6.69 -17.19
C GLU A 154 22.28 -6.69 -15.81
N GLY A 155 22.45 -5.51 -15.20
CA GLY A 155 23.01 -5.33 -13.85
C GLY A 155 21.97 -5.16 -12.73
N GLY A 156 20.69 -5.38 -13.02
CA GLY A 156 19.58 -5.18 -12.07
C GLY A 156 18.80 -3.88 -12.31
N LEU A 157 18.06 -3.46 -11.30
CA LEU A 157 17.18 -2.28 -11.36
C LEU A 157 17.98 -0.97 -11.36
N ARG A 158 17.49 0.02 -12.09
CA ARG A 158 18.04 1.38 -12.14
C ARG A 158 16.93 2.42 -12.15
N LEU A 159 17.12 3.50 -11.39
CA LEU A 159 16.20 4.65 -11.41
C LEU A 159 16.66 5.76 -12.37
N ASP A 160 15.77 6.17 -13.26
CA ASP A 160 15.91 7.28 -14.19
C ASP A 160 15.03 8.47 -13.80
N GLY A 161 15.57 9.68 -13.94
CA GLY A 161 14.78 10.91 -13.73
C GLY A 161 14.34 11.14 -12.29
N ALA A 162 15.06 10.58 -11.32
CA ALA A 162 14.90 10.91 -9.91
C ALA A 162 14.98 12.42 -9.71
N VAL A 163 14.05 12.98 -8.92
CA VAL A 163 14.13 14.39 -8.53
C VAL A 163 15.16 14.45 -7.41
N ASN A 164 16.43 14.70 -7.78
CA ASN A 164 17.46 15.00 -6.79
C ASN A 164 16.97 16.22 -5.99
N GLY A 165 16.78 16.03 -4.68
CA GLY A 165 16.46 17.11 -3.73
C GLY A 165 17.52 18.19 -3.71
#